data_AF-A0A8C0F6W1-F1
#
_entry.id   AF-A0A8C0F6W1-F1
#
_cell.length_a   1.000
_cell.length_b   1.000
_cell.length_c   1.000
_cell.angle_alpha   90.00
_cell.angle_beta   90.00
_cell.angle_gamma   90.00
#
_symmetry.space_group_name_H-M   'P 1'
#
loop_
_entity.id
_entity.type
_entity.pdbx_description
1 polymer ?
#
loop_
_entity_poly.entity_id
_entity_poly.type
_entity_poly.pdbx_seq_one_letter_code
_entity_poly.pdbx_strand_id
1 'polypeptide(L)'
;MWYDRRDYVFVEFCVEDSKDVNVNFEKSKLTFSCLGGSDNFKHLNEIDLFNNIDPNESKHKRTDRSILCCLRKGESGQAWPRLTKERAKMMNNMGGDDDVDLPEVDGADDVKMPDLE
;
A
#
# COMPACT_ATOMS: atom_id res chain seq x y z
N MET A 1 -2.22 -3.28 8.39
CA MET A 1 -1.64 -4.49 7.75
C MET A 1 -2.59 -4.99 6.66
N TRP A 2 -2.13 -5.76 5.66
CA TRP A 2 -3.04 -6.32 4.64
C TRP A 2 -2.54 -7.68 4.10
N TYR A 3 -3.45 -8.47 3.53
CA TYR A 3 -3.16 -9.73 2.82
C TYR A 3 -4.31 -10.11 1.89
N ASP A 4 -4.08 -10.98 0.91
CA ASP A 4 -5.13 -11.47 0.02
C ASP A 4 -5.37 -12.99 0.11
N ARG A 5 -6.53 -13.39 -0.40
CA ARG A 5 -6.98 -14.76 -0.65
C ARG A 5 -7.61 -14.83 -2.04
N ARG A 6 -8.04 -16.01 -2.48
CA ARG A 6 -8.63 -16.20 -3.82
C ARG A 6 -9.67 -15.13 -4.18
N ASP A 7 -10.63 -14.88 -3.29
CA ASP A 7 -11.79 -14.01 -3.59
C ASP A 7 -11.79 -12.68 -2.84
N TYR A 8 -10.88 -12.50 -1.89
CA TYR A 8 -10.91 -11.36 -0.97
C TYR A 8 -9.54 -10.76 -0.72
N VAL A 9 -9.52 -9.47 -0.44
CA VAL A 9 -8.38 -8.75 0.15
C VAL A 9 -8.79 -8.30 1.55
N PHE A 10 -7.91 -8.46 2.52
CA PHE A 10 -8.14 -8.07 3.90
C PHE A 10 -7.22 -6.90 4.24
N VAL A 11 -7.78 -5.82 4.80
CA VAL A 11 -7.05 -4.64 5.26
C VAL A 11 -7.42 -4.39 6.71
N GLU A 12 -6.42 -4.32 7.58
CA GLU A 12 -6.59 -4.07 9.00
C GLU A 12 -6.00 -2.72 9.42
N PHE A 13 -6.84 -1.88 10.01
CA PHE A 13 -6.47 -0.64 10.66
C PHE A 13 -6.36 -0.86 12.17
N CYS A 14 -5.14 -0.77 12.70
CA CYS A 14 -4.86 -1.00 14.13
C CYS A 14 -5.09 0.30 14.93
N VAL A 15 -6.36 0.62 15.19
CA VAL A 15 -6.76 1.74 16.04
C VAL A 15 -7.51 1.19 17.25
N GLU A 16 -6.85 1.23 18.40
CA GLU A 16 -7.44 0.83 19.69
C GLU A 16 -8.50 1.84 20.14
N ASP A 17 -9.52 1.34 20.86
CA ASP A 17 -10.63 2.13 21.42
C ASP A 17 -11.30 3.06 20.40
N SER A 18 -11.38 2.62 19.14
CA SER A 18 -11.91 3.46 18.07
C SER A 18 -13.37 3.87 18.29
N LYS A 19 -13.76 5.05 17.82
CA LYS A 19 -15.14 5.56 17.83
C LYS A 19 -15.44 6.19 16.48
N ASP A 20 -16.73 6.34 16.18
CA ASP A 20 -17.18 6.95 14.92
C ASP A 20 -16.51 6.33 13.69
N VAL A 21 -16.39 4.99 13.69
CA VAL A 21 -15.79 4.23 12.60
C VAL A 21 -16.65 4.39 11.36
N ASN A 22 -16.05 4.92 10.31
CA ASN A 22 -16.65 5.06 9.00
C ASN A 22 -15.75 4.39 7.97
N VAL A 23 -16.34 3.51 7.16
CA VAL A 23 -15.66 2.80 6.08
C VAL A 23 -16.50 2.96 4.82
N ASN A 24 -15.91 3.58 3.80
CA ASN A 24 -16.51 3.70 2.48
C ASN A 24 -15.79 2.75 1.51
N PHE A 25 -16.56 1.88 0.85
CA PHE A 25 -16.09 1.02 -0.21
C PHE A 25 -16.49 1.61 -1.55
N GLU A 26 -15.52 1.85 -2.41
CA GLU A 26 -15.73 2.25 -3.79
C GLU A 26 -15.05 1.23 -4.71
N LYS A 27 -15.43 1.24 -5.99
CA LYS A 27 -14.97 0.24 -6.96
C LYS A 27 -13.44 0.10 -6.99
N SER A 28 -12.71 1.20 -6.84
CA SER A 28 -11.25 1.25 -6.89
C SER A 28 -10.63 2.01 -5.72
N LYS A 29 -11.37 2.28 -4.64
CA LYS A 29 -10.88 3.07 -3.50
C LYS A 29 -11.48 2.56 -2.18
N LEU A 30 -10.65 2.54 -1.14
CA LEU A 30 -11.07 2.29 0.24
C LEU A 30 -10.78 3.55 1.06
N THR A 31 -11.82 4.09 1.72
CA THR A 31 -11.67 5.21 2.64
C THR A 31 -12.07 4.77 4.04
N PHE A 32 -11.18 4.96 5.01
CA PHE A 32 -11.39 4.67 6.42
C PHE A 32 -11.18 5.93 7.25
N SER A 33 -12.10 6.21 8.18
CA SER A 33 -11.91 7.20 9.21
C SER A 33 -12.48 6.77 10.55
N CYS A 34 -11.89 7.27 11.64
CA CYS A 34 -12.40 7.10 13.01
C CYS A 34 -11.75 8.11 13.97
N LEU A 35 -12.24 8.12 15.21
CA LEU A 35 -11.56 8.70 16.37
C LEU A 35 -10.88 7.58 17.16
N GLY A 36 -9.63 7.77 17.60
CA GLY A 36 -8.87 6.79 18.39
C GLY A 36 -8.55 7.28 19.80
N GLY A 37 -8.55 6.36 20.77
CA GLY A 37 -8.15 6.61 22.16
C GLY A 37 -9.05 7.59 22.94
N SER A 38 -8.61 7.96 24.15
CA SER A 38 -9.28 8.94 25.00
C SER A 38 -9.30 10.35 24.41
N ASP A 39 -8.27 10.68 23.65
CA ASP A 39 -8.02 12.03 23.13
C ASP A 39 -8.77 12.29 21.81
N ASN A 40 -9.54 11.31 21.33
CA ASN A 40 -10.30 11.35 20.08
C ASN A 40 -9.42 11.73 18.88
N PHE A 41 -8.23 11.15 18.78
CA PHE A 41 -7.31 11.41 17.68
C PHE A 41 -7.94 11.01 16.35
N LYS A 42 -7.94 11.91 15.37
CA LYS A 42 -8.58 11.67 14.08
C LYS A 42 -7.67 10.83 13.18
N HIS A 43 -8.16 9.67 12.75
CA HIS A 43 -7.53 8.86 11.72
C HIS A 43 -8.31 9.01 10.41
N LEU A 44 -7.59 9.23 9.31
CA LEU A 44 -8.12 9.20 7.95
C LEU A 44 -7.11 8.46 7.07
N ASN A 45 -7.58 7.45 6.34
CA ASN A 45 -6.79 6.70 5.37
C ASN A 45 -7.59 6.56 4.09
N GLU A 46 -6.99 6.97 2.98
CA GLU A 46 -7.54 6.83 1.64
C GLU A 46 -6.58 5.98 0.81
N ILE A 47 -7.09 4.90 0.22
CA ILE A 47 -6.27 3.91 -0.48
C ILE A 47 -6.87 3.71 -1.86
N ASP A 48 -6.17 4.19 -2.90
CA ASP A 48 -6.47 3.82 -4.28
C ASP A 48 -6.02 2.38 -4.53
N LEU A 49 -6.97 1.48 -4.74
CA LEU A 49 -6.75 0.05 -4.77
C LEU A 49 -6.04 -0.39 -6.05
N PHE A 50 -5.22 -1.44 -5.94
CA PHE A 50 -4.51 -2.04 -7.06
C PHE A 50 -5.45 -2.48 -8.18
N ASN A 51 -6.57 -3.11 -7.80
CA ASN A 51 -7.60 -3.55 -8.71
C ASN A 51 -9.00 -3.33 -8.12
N ASN A 52 -10.00 -3.53 -8.97
CA ASN A 52 -11.38 -3.31 -8.59
C ASN A 52 -11.89 -4.31 -7.55
N ILE A 53 -12.75 -3.83 -6.67
CA ILE A 53 -13.52 -4.62 -5.71
C ILE A 53 -15.02 -4.52 -6.04
N ASP A 54 -15.82 -5.39 -5.45
CA ASP A 54 -17.27 -5.22 -5.35
C ASP A 54 -17.60 -4.52 -4.02
N PRO A 55 -18.03 -3.25 -4.04
CA PRO A 55 -18.39 -2.52 -2.82
C PRO A 55 -19.55 -3.14 -2.06
N ASN A 56 -20.51 -3.76 -2.74
CA ASN A 56 -21.74 -4.27 -2.12
C ASN A 56 -21.49 -5.55 -1.33
N GLU A 57 -20.49 -6.33 -1.73
CA GLU A 57 -20.06 -7.54 -1.03
C GLU A 57 -18.87 -7.31 -0.08
N SER A 58 -18.35 -6.09 -0.05
CA SER A 58 -17.30 -5.69 0.87
C SER A 58 -17.88 -5.27 2.22
N LYS A 59 -17.18 -5.60 3.30
CA LYS A 59 -17.67 -5.37 4.68
C LYS A 59 -16.53 -5.11 5.64
N HIS A 60 -16.81 -4.50 6.77
CA HIS A 60 -15.84 -4.33 7.84
C HIS A 60 -16.36 -4.88 9.17
N LYS A 61 -15.43 -5.20 10.07
CA LYS A 61 -15.71 -5.58 11.46
C LYS A 61 -14.78 -4.80 12.39
N ARG A 62 -15.37 -4.06 13.32
CA ARG A 62 -14.65 -3.40 14.41
C ARG A 62 -14.47 -4.36 15.59
N THR A 63 -13.32 -4.28 16.23
CA THR A 63 -13.03 -4.79 17.57
C THR A 63 -12.42 -3.66 18.41
N ASP A 64 -12.18 -3.90 19.68
CA ASP A 64 -11.55 -2.88 20.54
C ASP A 64 -10.09 -2.59 20.16
N ARG A 65 -9.44 -3.47 19.38
CA ARG A 65 -8.03 -3.36 18.98
C ARG A 65 -7.83 -2.93 17.53
N SER A 66 -8.79 -3.21 16.66
CA SER A 66 -8.62 -2.98 15.22
C SER A 66 -9.95 -2.97 14.46
N ILE A 67 -9.89 -2.46 13.23
CA ILE A 67 -10.95 -2.54 12.24
C ILE A 67 -10.44 -3.41 11.08
N LEU A 68 -11.09 -4.54 10.85
CA LEU A 68 -10.79 -5.44 9.74
C LEU A 68 -11.78 -5.20 8.59
N CYS A 69 -11.29 -4.77 7.44
CA CYS A 69 -12.03 -4.64 6.20
C CYS A 69 -11.78 -5.88 5.32
N CYS A 70 -12.87 -6.49 4.84
CA CYS A 70 -12.89 -7.59 3.90
C CYS A 70 -13.40 -7.07 2.55
N LEU A 71 -12.51 -6.91 1.58
CA LEU A 71 -12.81 -6.41 0.25
C LEU A 71 -13.06 -7.59 -0.70
N ARG A 72 -14.27 -7.68 -1.28
CA ARG A 72 -14.55 -8.68 -2.31
C ARG A 72 -13.83 -8.30 -3.59
N LYS A 73 -12.94 -9.14 -4.12
CA LYS A 73 -12.29 -8.87 -5.40
C LYS A 73 -13.33 -8.85 -6.51
N GLY A 74 -13.22 -7.89 -7.44
CA GLY A 74 -14.08 -7.84 -8.62
C GLY A 74 -13.84 -9.01 -9.58
N GLU A 75 -12.66 -9.63 -9.51
CA GLU A 75 -12.29 -10.83 -10.26
C GLU A 75 -11.75 -11.90 -9.31
N SER A 76 -12.41 -13.07 -9.28
CA SER A 76 -11.99 -14.22 -8.47
C SER A 76 -10.65 -14.77 -8.94
N GLY A 77 -9.77 -15.11 -8.00
CA GLY A 77 -8.46 -15.70 -8.29
C GLY A 77 -7.39 -14.70 -8.73
N GLN A 78 -7.74 -13.43 -8.92
CA GLN A 78 -6.80 -12.40 -9.28
C GLN A 78 -5.79 -12.16 -8.15
N ALA A 79 -4.49 -12.32 -8.41
CA ALA A 79 -3.44 -12.08 -7.43
C ALA A 79 -3.22 -10.57 -7.21
N TRP A 80 -3.05 -10.16 -5.95
CA TRP A 80 -2.75 -8.76 -5.60
C TRP A 80 -1.28 -8.65 -5.17
N PRO A 81 -0.35 -8.23 -6.05
CA PRO A 81 1.06 -8.08 -5.70
C PRO A 81 1.33 -6.86 -4.79
N ARG A 82 0.36 -5.95 -4.69
CA ARG A 82 0.36 -4.77 -3.82
C ARG A 82 -1.08 -4.35 -3.53
N LEU A 83 -1.27 -3.56 -2.48
CA LEU A 83 -2.58 -3.02 -2.12
C LEU A 83 -2.97 -1.83 -2.99
N THR A 84 -1.99 -0.98 -3.35
CA THR A 84 -2.22 0.31 -4.02
C THR A 84 -2.06 0.23 -5.54
N LYS A 85 -2.81 1.06 -6.27
CA LYS A 85 -2.69 1.22 -7.73
C LYS A 85 -1.27 1.55 -8.15
N GLU A 86 -0.75 2.62 -7.56
CA GLU A 86 0.63 3.03 -7.77
C GLU A 86 1.58 2.11 -7.01
N ARG A 87 2.71 1.79 -7.65
CA ARG A 87 3.84 1.21 -6.95
C ARG A 87 4.37 2.31 -6.03
N ALA A 88 4.27 2.11 -4.72
CA ALA A 88 4.80 3.08 -3.77
C ALA A 88 6.26 3.39 -4.14
N LYS A 89 6.56 4.67 -4.44
CA LYS A 89 7.91 5.17 -4.32
C LYS A 89 8.19 5.18 -2.83
N MET A 90 9.08 4.32 -2.36
CA MET A 90 9.57 4.40 -0.98
C MET A 90 10.30 5.74 -0.85
N MET A 91 9.62 6.77 -0.36
CA MET A 91 10.29 7.94 0.22
C MET A 91 10.83 7.48 1.56
N ASN A 92 12.07 7.01 1.55
CA ASN A 92 12.85 6.90 2.77
C ASN A 92 12.97 8.31 3.35
N ASN A 93 12.28 8.60 4.45
CA ASN A 93 12.67 9.68 5.33
C ASN A 93 13.91 9.24 6.13
N MET A 94 15.05 9.15 5.45
CA MET A 94 16.37 9.39 6.06
C MET A 94 17.04 10.46 5.19
N GLY A 95 17.48 11.54 5.86
CA GLY A 95 17.80 12.81 5.24
C GLY A 95 18.96 12.81 4.25
N GLY A 96 19.03 13.94 3.54
CA GLY A 96 20.21 14.61 2.99
C GLY A 96 21.19 13.75 2.19
N ASP A 97 21.26 13.96 0.88
CA ASP A 97 22.12 15.02 0.33
C ASP A 97 22.11 14.91 -1.21
N ASP A 98 22.47 16.03 -1.81
CA ASP A 98 22.29 16.39 -3.20
C ASP A 98 23.11 15.54 -4.21
N ASP A 99 22.67 15.61 -5.47
CA ASP A 99 23.45 15.43 -6.70
C ASP A 99 24.13 14.07 -6.98
N VAL A 100 23.45 13.22 -7.76
CA VAL A 100 24.12 12.37 -8.77
C VAL A 100 23.32 12.37 -10.07
N ASP A 101 23.63 13.33 -10.93
CA ASP A 101 23.24 13.29 -12.34
C ASP A 101 24.13 12.26 -13.04
N LEU A 102 23.57 11.11 -13.41
CA LEU A 102 24.28 10.05 -14.14
C LEU A 102 23.86 10.08 -15.61
N PRO A 103 24.69 10.63 -16.52
CA PRO A 103 24.54 10.34 -17.93
C PRO A 103 25.41 9.16 -18.40
N GLU A 104 24.76 8.36 -19.23
CA GLU A 104 25.13 7.27 -20.14
C GLU A 104 26.52 6.59 -20.07
N VAL A 105 26.45 5.26 -19.92
CA VAL A 105 27.54 4.34 -20.25
C VAL A 105 27.57 4.10 -21.76
N ASP A 106 28.63 4.54 -22.43
CA ASP A 106 29.03 4.01 -23.73
C ASP A 106 30.56 3.95 -23.77
N GLY A 107 31.09 2.75 -24.00
CA GLY A 107 32.53 2.52 -24.03
C GLY A 107 32.88 1.05 -24.07
N ALA A 108 32.62 0.41 -25.21
CA ALA A 108 33.48 -0.69 -25.65
C ALA A 108 34.80 -0.05 -26.14
N ASP A 109 35.94 -0.50 -25.62
CA ASP A 109 37.18 -0.60 -26.40
C ASP A 109 38.28 -1.36 -25.61
N ASP A 110 38.97 -2.21 -26.36
CA ASP A 110 39.88 -3.27 -25.94
C ASP A 110 41.07 -2.83 -25.08
N VAL A 111 41.21 -3.44 -23.90
CA VAL A 111 42.43 -3.31 -23.08
C VAL A 111 43.50 -4.26 -23.63
N LYS A 112 44.38 -3.72 -24.48
CA LYS A 112 45.60 -4.40 -24.94
C LYS A 112 46.60 -4.53 -23.79
N MET A 113 46.94 -5.76 -23.40
CA MET A 113 48.04 -6.03 -22.47
C MET A 113 49.40 -5.81 -23.16
N PRO A 114 50.39 -5.16 -22.51
CA PRO A 114 51.79 -5.30 -22.87
C PRO A 114 52.43 -6.49 -22.14
N ASP A 115 53.26 -7.23 -22.88
CA ASP A 115 54.12 -8.31 -22.38
C ASP A 115 55.15 -7.77 -21.37
N LEU A 116 55.43 -8.58 -20.35
CA LEU A 116 56.50 -8.33 -19.38
C LEU A 116 57.67 -9.28 -19.67
N GLU A 117 58.84 -8.71 -19.99
CA GLU A 117 60.14 -9.39 -19.88
C GLU A 117 60.54 -9.59 -18.41
#